data_AF-A0A645G2I2-F1
#
_entry.id   AF-A0A645G2I2-F1
#
_cell.length_a   1.000
_cell.length_b   1.000
_cell.length_c   1.000
_cell.angle_alpha   90.00
_cell.angle_beta   90.00
_cell.angle_gamma   90.00
#
_symmetry.space_group_name_H-M   'P 1'
#
loop_
_entity.id
_entity.type
_entity.pdbx_description
1 polymer ?
#
loop_
_entity_poly.entity_id
_entity_poly.type
_entity_poly.pdbx_seq_one_letter_code
_entity_poly.pdbx_strand_id
1 'polypeptide(L)'
;MMDAFSMADNVLKQGIQSISDLIKMPGLINLDFADVSSIMKDKGLAYIGIGTASGENRAIEAAKEAIESPLLETAIRGAKGILLNVASGGDLTLFEVNDASNLVTELCDPEANIIFGTSVREDLGDEIMLTVIATDF
;
A
#
# COMPACT_ATOMS: atom_id res chain seq x y z
N MET A 1 -16.95 15.28 -16.49
CA MET A 1 -15.58 15.73 -16.84
C MET A 1 -14.85 16.25 -15.60
N MET A 2 -15.47 17.13 -14.81
CA MET A 2 -14.92 17.56 -13.51
C MET A 2 -14.67 16.37 -12.55
N ASP A 3 -15.62 15.43 -12.47
CA ASP A 3 -15.51 14.27 -11.56
C ASP A 3 -14.34 13.32 -11.91
N ALA A 4 -13.99 13.21 -13.19
CA ALA A 4 -12.89 12.36 -13.64
C ALA A 4 -11.52 12.95 -13.26
N PHE A 5 -11.37 14.28 -13.33
CA PHE A 5 -10.15 14.95 -12.86
C PHE A 5 -10.05 14.90 -11.35
N SER A 6 -11.15 15.12 -10.63
CA SER A 6 -11.17 14.94 -9.17
C SER A 6 -10.75 13.54 -8.73
N MET A 7 -11.13 12.51 -9.49
CA MET A 7 -10.70 11.13 -9.22
C MET A 7 -9.18 10.96 -9.41
N ALA A 8 -8.62 11.50 -10.50
CA ALA A 8 -7.18 11.46 -10.74
C ALA A 8 -6.38 12.19 -9.64
N ASP A 9 -6.86 13.36 -9.22
CA ASP A 9 -6.26 14.14 -8.13
C ASP A 9 -6.30 13.37 -6.80
N ASN A 10 -7.40 12.66 -6.53
CA ASN A 10 -7.51 11.82 -5.33
C ASN A 10 -6.50 10.67 -5.33
N VAL A 11 -6.30 9.97 -6.45
CA VAL A 11 -5.31 8.89 -6.56
C VAL A 11 -3.90 9.42 -6.30
N LEU A 12 -3.54 10.54 -6.92
CA LEU A 12 -2.24 11.19 -6.71
C LEU A 12 -2.04 11.61 -5.26
N LYS A 13 -3.07 12.22 -4.65
CA LYS A 13 -3.07 12.61 -3.25
C LYS A 13 -2.84 11.39 -2.35
N GLN A 14 -3.57 10.30 -2.56
CA GLN A 14 -3.46 9.10 -1.74
C GLN A 14 -2.08 8.45 -1.87
N GLY A 15 -1.51 8.37 -3.07
CA GLY A 15 -0.16 7.84 -3.28
C GLY A 15 0.92 8.62 -2.51
N ILE A 16 0.90 9.95 -2.60
CA ILE A 16 1.85 10.83 -1.87
C ILE A 16 1.62 10.74 -0.36
N GLN A 17 0.35 10.77 0.06
CA GLN A 17 -0.03 10.68 1.47
C GLN A 17 0.48 9.38 2.09
N SER A 18 0.29 8.25 1.42
CA SER A 18 0.72 6.93 1.89
C SER A 18 2.22 6.87 2.17
N ILE A 19 3.05 7.38 1.25
CA ILE A 19 4.51 7.43 1.44
C ILE A 19 4.89 8.40 2.57
N SER A 20 4.25 9.57 2.62
CA SER A 20 4.52 10.56 3.68
C SER A 20 4.15 10.01 5.06
N ASP A 21 3.05 9.28 5.17
CA ASP A 21 2.55 8.75 6.43
C ASP A 21 3.42 7.62 6.96
N LEU A 22 3.96 6.77 6.08
CA LEU A 22 4.95 5.76 6.48
C LEU A 22 6.17 6.34 7.20
N ILE A 23 6.58 7.56 6.84
CA ILE A 23 7.76 8.22 7.40
C ILE A 23 7.40 9.03 8.66
N LYS A 24 6.21 9.66 8.67
CA LYS A 24 5.83 10.64 9.70
C LYS A 24 4.94 10.10 10.80
N MET A 25 4.07 9.14 10.48
CA MET A 25 3.01 8.66 11.34
C MET A 25 3.34 7.24 11.78
N PRO A 26 3.97 7.06 12.96
CA PRO A 26 4.40 5.75 13.38
C PRO A 26 3.22 4.82 13.61
N GLY A 27 3.31 3.60 13.08
CA GLY A 27 2.42 2.48 13.36
C GLY A 27 3.11 1.37 14.15
N LEU A 28 2.53 0.17 14.07
CA LEU A 28 3.07 -1.06 14.64
C LEU A 28 4.43 -1.44 14.05
N ILE A 29 4.53 -1.35 12.72
CA ILE A 29 5.75 -1.59 11.94
C ILE A 29 6.14 -0.27 11.29
N ASN A 30 7.17 0.35 11.84
CA ASN A 30 7.68 1.62 11.36
C ASN A 30 8.72 1.40 10.28
N LEU A 31 8.64 2.21 9.24
CA LEU A 31 9.66 2.28 8.19
C LEU A 31 10.41 3.59 8.30
N ASP A 32 11.67 3.59 7.90
CA ASP A 32 12.43 4.81 7.76
C ASP A 32 12.50 5.28 6.29
N PHE A 33 13.08 6.46 6.08
CA PHE A 33 13.23 7.00 4.73
C PHE A 33 14.20 6.18 3.87
N ALA A 34 15.18 5.50 4.47
CA ALA A 34 16.14 4.69 3.73
C ALA A 34 15.46 3.44 3.14
N ASP A 35 14.55 2.82 3.89
CA ASP A 35 13.72 1.71 3.42
C ASP A 35 12.91 2.13 2.19
N VAL A 36 12.11 3.20 2.32
CA VAL A 36 11.30 3.75 1.21
C VAL A 36 12.18 4.13 0.02
N SER A 37 13.30 4.82 0.27
CA SER A 37 14.22 5.22 -0.79
C SER A 37 14.85 4.03 -1.50
N SER A 38 15.06 2.89 -0.83
CA SER A 38 15.67 1.70 -1.45
C SER A 38 14.77 1.05 -2.51
N ILE A 39 13.45 1.16 -2.32
CA ILE A 39 12.43 0.65 -3.26
C ILE A 39 12.12 1.67 -4.35
N MET A 40 12.12 2.98 -4.04
CA MET A 40 11.65 3.97 -5.00
C MET A 40 12.75 4.61 -5.86
N LYS A 41 13.99 4.68 -5.34
CA LYS A 41 15.05 5.44 -6.00
C LYS A 41 15.62 4.70 -7.20
N ASP A 42 15.74 5.42 -8.32
CA ASP A 42 16.35 4.94 -9.58
C ASP A 42 15.71 3.66 -10.16
N LYS A 43 14.45 3.35 -9.78
CA LYS A 43 13.71 2.16 -10.25
C LYS A 43 12.85 2.36 -11.49
N GLY A 44 12.84 3.57 -12.05
CA GLY A 44 12.08 3.88 -13.25
C GLY A 44 10.58 4.05 -12.97
N LEU A 45 9.75 3.28 -13.67
CA LEU A 45 8.29 3.38 -13.55
C LEU A 45 7.80 2.67 -12.30
N ALA A 46 6.76 3.25 -11.70
CA ALA A 46 6.07 2.72 -10.53
C ALA A 46 4.57 2.66 -10.79
N TYR A 47 3.90 1.65 -10.24
CA TYR A 47 2.46 1.48 -10.27
C TYR A 47 1.94 1.47 -8.84
N ILE A 48 0.76 2.05 -8.64
CA ILE A 48 0.15 2.21 -7.32
C ILE A 48 -1.23 1.57 -7.33
N GLY A 49 -1.47 0.62 -6.45
CA GLY A 49 -2.78 0.07 -6.14
C GLY A 49 -3.22 0.50 -4.76
N ILE A 50 -4.49 0.87 -4.62
CA ILE A 50 -5.07 1.33 -3.36
C ILE A 50 -6.36 0.56 -3.15
N GLY A 51 -6.53 0.03 -1.95
CA GLY A 51 -7.74 -0.66 -1.52
C GLY A 51 -8.15 -0.22 -0.13
N THR A 52 -9.45 -0.26 0.13
CA THR A 52 -10.07 0.21 1.36
C THR A 52 -11.13 -0.78 1.79
N ALA A 53 -11.11 -1.20 3.05
CA ALA A 53 -12.14 -2.10 3.56
C ALA A 53 -12.38 -1.90 5.05
N SER A 54 -13.53 -2.38 5.50
CA SER A 54 -13.99 -2.30 6.89
C SER A 54 -14.67 -3.61 7.32
N GLY A 55 -14.86 -3.80 8.62
CA GLY A 55 -15.49 -5.00 9.18
C GLY A 55 -14.56 -6.21 9.31
N GLU A 56 -15.13 -7.40 9.36
CA GLU A 56 -14.38 -8.65 9.48
C GLU A 56 -13.57 -8.94 8.20
N ASN A 57 -12.29 -9.29 8.34
CA ASN A 57 -11.34 -9.52 7.25
C ASN A 57 -10.99 -8.28 6.41
N ARG A 58 -11.21 -7.06 6.92
CA ARG A 58 -10.89 -5.81 6.23
C ARG A 58 -9.47 -5.76 5.65
N ALA A 59 -8.46 -6.32 6.32
CA ALA A 59 -7.10 -6.31 5.81
C ALA A 59 -6.92 -7.14 4.52
N ILE A 60 -7.56 -8.31 4.44
CA ILE A 60 -7.53 -9.18 3.26
C ILE A 60 -8.30 -8.54 2.10
N GLU A 61 -9.48 -7.99 2.38
CA GLU A 61 -10.32 -7.37 1.34
C GLU A 61 -9.66 -6.09 0.79
N ALA A 62 -9.07 -5.26 1.64
CA ALA A 62 -8.28 -4.10 1.20
C ALA A 62 -7.06 -4.52 0.36
N ALA A 63 -6.39 -5.61 0.72
CA ALA A 63 -5.28 -6.16 -0.06
C ALA A 63 -5.74 -6.62 -1.44
N LYS A 64 -6.84 -7.37 -1.53
CA LYS A 64 -7.44 -7.79 -2.81
C LYS A 64 -7.79 -6.59 -3.69
N GLU A 65 -8.49 -5.61 -3.15
CA GLU A 65 -8.89 -4.41 -3.90
C GLU A 65 -7.67 -3.64 -4.42
N ALA A 66 -6.62 -3.50 -3.62
CA ALA A 66 -5.40 -2.83 -4.04
C ALA A 66 -4.71 -3.57 -5.20
N ILE A 67 -4.67 -4.90 -5.15
CA ILE A 67 -4.04 -5.75 -6.16
C ILE A 67 -4.86 -5.80 -7.46
N GLU A 68 -6.18 -5.90 -7.34
CA GLU A 68 -7.14 -5.92 -8.45
C GLU A 68 -7.40 -4.51 -9.03
N SER A 69 -6.77 -3.48 -8.45
CA SER A 69 -6.87 -2.11 -8.94
C SER A 69 -6.46 -2.05 -10.41
N PRO A 70 -7.25 -1.38 -11.28
CA PRO A 70 -6.89 -1.17 -12.69
C PRO A 70 -5.55 -0.43 -12.88
N LEU A 71 -5.06 0.22 -11.83
CA LEU A 71 -3.77 0.89 -11.78
C LEU A 71 -2.58 -0.06 -11.57
N LEU A 72 -2.83 -1.31 -11.15
CA LEU A 72 -1.81 -2.27 -10.69
C LEU A 72 -1.92 -3.68 -11.30
N GLU A 73 -3.10 -4.13 -11.72
CA GLU A 73 -3.45 -5.54 -12.05
C GLU A 73 -2.41 -6.28 -12.93
N THR A 74 -1.82 -5.61 -13.92
CA THR A 74 -0.82 -6.21 -14.82
C THR A 74 0.62 -6.07 -14.35
N ALA A 75 0.89 -5.12 -13.45
CA ALA A 75 2.24 -4.78 -13.01
C ALA A 75 2.75 -5.73 -11.91
N ILE A 76 1.91 -6.08 -10.93
CA ILE A 76 2.40 -6.70 -9.67
C ILE A 76 3.19 -8.01 -9.86
N ARG A 77 2.87 -8.82 -10.88
CA ARG A 77 3.48 -10.14 -11.11
C ARG A 77 4.96 -10.10 -11.51
N GLY A 78 5.46 -8.96 -11.99
CA GLY A 78 6.86 -8.81 -12.41
C GLY A 78 7.66 -7.83 -11.55
N ALA A 79 7.05 -7.28 -10.50
CA ALA A 79 7.68 -6.27 -9.67
C ALA A 79 8.77 -6.89 -8.79
N LYS A 80 9.99 -6.35 -8.85
CA LYS A 80 11.10 -6.75 -7.97
C LYS A 80 11.25 -5.84 -6.75
N GLY A 81 10.59 -4.69 -6.74
CA GLY A 81 10.56 -3.78 -5.59
C GLY A 81 9.14 -3.45 -5.21
N ILE A 82 8.75 -3.75 -3.98
CA ILE A 82 7.37 -3.54 -3.50
C ILE A 82 7.40 -2.81 -2.18
N LEU A 83 6.62 -1.73 -2.09
CA LEU A 83 6.33 -1.04 -0.85
C LEU A 83 4.86 -1.22 -0.51
N LEU A 84 4.59 -1.82 0.65
CA LEU A 84 3.25 -2.07 1.17
C LEU A 84 3.03 -1.21 2.42
N ASN A 85 2.00 -0.35 2.39
CA ASN A 85 1.54 0.41 3.55
C ASN A 85 0.15 -0.04 3.96
N VAL A 86 -0.05 -0.25 5.27
CA VAL A 86 -1.36 -0.48 5.87
C VAL A 86 -1.66 0.63 6.88
N ALA A 87 -2.67 1.44 6.58
CA ALA A 87 -3.14 2.52 7.43
C ALA A 87 -4.46 2.14 8.12
N SER A 88 -4.60 2.43 9.42
CA SER A 88 -5.88 2.30 10.16
C SER A 88 -6.05 3.40 11.20
N GLY A 89 -7.23 3.47 11.83
CA GLY A 89 -7.54 4.38 12.95
C GLY A 89 -6.77 4.14 14.26
N GLY A 90 -5.83 3.18 14.29
CA GLY A 90 -5.01 2.88 15.48
C GLY A 90 -5.37 1.57 16.19
N ASP A 91 -6.29 0.81 15.60
CA ASP A 91 -6.79 -0.49 16.06
C ASP A 91 -6.22 -1.68 15.26
N LEU A 92 -5.27 -1.42 14.36
CA LEU A 92 -4.65 -2.44 13.51
C LEU A 92 -3.99 -3.51 14.37
N THR A 93 -4.19 -4.78 14.02
CA THR A 93 -3.52 -5.91 14.68
C THR A 93 -2.39 -6.49 13.84
N LEU A 94 -1.42 -7.14 14.49
CA LEU A 94 -0.35 -7.86 13.78
C LEU A 94 -0.88 -9.01 12.91
N PHE A 95 -2.04 -9.58 13.27
CA PHE A 95 -2.68 -10.65 12.49
C PHE A 95 -3.20 -10.11 11.15
N GLU A 96 -3.96 -9.02 11.18
CA GLU A 96 -4.44 -8.33 9.97
C GLU A 96 -3.31 -7.92 9.03
N VAL A 97 -2.23 -7.38 9.61
CA VAL A 97 -1.00 -7.03 8.90
C VAL A 97 -0.38 -8.24 8.19
N ASN A 98 -0.28 -9.37 8.89
CA ASN A 98 0.33 -10.59 8.36
C ASN A 98 -0.49 -11.17 7.20
N ASP A 99 -1.82 -11.24 7.36
CA ASP A 99 -2.72 -11.76 6.33
C ASP A 99 -2.64 -10.93 5.04
N ALA A 100 -2.67 -9.60 5.15
CA ALA A 100 -2.53 -8.71 4.01
C ALA A 100 -1.15 -8.86 3.33
N SER A 101 -0.09 -8.97 4.11
CA SER A 101 1.28 -9.11 3.60
C SER A 101 1.48 -10.43 2.84
N ASN A 102 0.95 -11.53 3.36
CA ASN A 102 1.05 -12.85 2.72
C ASN A 102 0.36 -12.84 1.35
N LEU A 103 -0.85 -12.27 1.27
CA LEU A 103 -1.59 -12.21 0.02
C LEU A 103 -0.83 -11.44 -1.06
N VAL A 104 -0.23 -10.30 -0.71
CA VAL A 104 0.58 -9.53 -1.66
C VAL A 104 1.80 -10.35 -2.07
N THR A 105 2.54 -10.92 -1.11
CA THR A 105 3.76 -11.69 -1.36
C THR A 105 3.53 -12.87 -2.31
N GLU A 106 2.40 -13.58 -2.19
CA GLU A 106 2.06 -14.72 -3.05
C GLU A 106 1.89 -14.36 -4.54
N LEU A 107 1.63 -13.09 -4.84
CA LEU A 107 1.34 -12.61 -6.20
C LEU A 107 2.54 -11.93 -6.88
N CYS A 108 3.62 -11.72 -6.14
CA CYS A 108 4.81 -11.00 -6.57
C CYS A 108 5.91 -11.96 -7.03
N ASP A 109 7.00 -11.42 -7.58
CA ASP A 109 8.17 -12.24 -7.92
C ASP A 109 8.78 -12.85 -6.63
N PRO A 110 9.16 -14.15 -6.61
CA PRO A 110 9.77 -14.78 -5.44
C PRO A 110 11.08 -14.13 -4.97
N GLU A 111 11.77 -13.41 -5.84
CA GLU A 111 12.98 -12.66 -5.53
C GLU A 111 12.72 -11.15 -5.32
N ALA A 112 11.45 -10.74 -5.23
CA ALA A 112 11.08 -9.36 -4.98
C ALA A 112 11.54 -8.89 -3.59
N ASN A 113 12.13 -7.71 -3.54
CA ASN A 113 12.37 -6.99 -2.31
C ASN A 113 11.06 -6.33 -1.85
N ILE A 114 10.45 -6.86 -0.80
CA ILE A 114 9.18 -6.38 -0.26
C ILE A 114 9.44 -5.66 1.06
N ILE A 115 9.06 -4.39 1.12
CA ILE A 115 9.10 -3.58 2.33
C ILE A 115 7.66 -3.36 2.80
N PHE A 116 7.43 -3.66 4.07
CA PHE A 116 6.13 -3.55 4.71
C PHE A 116 6.16 -2.53 5.84
N GLY A 117 5.18 -1.63 5.86
CA GLY A 117 5.00 -0.65 6.91
C GLY A 117 3.53 -0.44 7.28
N THR A 118 3.34 0.11 8.47
CA THR A 118 2.01 0.52 8.94
C THR A 118 2.03 1.97 9.36
N SER A 119 0.90 2.65 9.17
CA SER A 119 0.71 4.02 9.61
C SER A 119 -0.60 4.17 10.36
N VAL A 120 -0.68 5.14 11.26
CA VAL A 120 -1.92 5.45 12.00
C VAL A 120 -2.54 6.71 11.43
N ARG A 121 -3.82 6.60 11.07
CA ARG A 121 -4.63 7.65 10.48
C ARG A 121 -5.98 7.72 11.19
N GLU A 122 -6.09 8.67 12.12
CA GLU A 122 -7.29 8.88 12.94
C GLU A 122 -8.54 9.17 12.11
N ASP A 123 -8.39 9.67 10.87
CA ASP A 123 -9.48 9.97 9.96
C ASP A 123 -10.12 8.74 9.31
N LEU A 124 -9.51 7.56 9.43
CA LEU A 124 -10.05 6.31 8.88
C LEU A 124 -11.08 5.61 9.78
N GLY A 125 -11.14 5.94 11.08
CA GLY A 125 -12.01 5.24 12.02
C GLY A 125 -11.77 3.72 11.99
N ASP A 126 -12.81 2.95 11.65
CA ASP A 126 -12.78 1.48 11.59
C ASP A 126 -12.31 0.93 10.22
N GLU A 127 -11.97 1.80 9.28
CA GLU A 127 -11.50 1.44 7.94
C GLU A 127 -9.99 1.16 7.94
N ILE A 128 -9.57 0.19 7.12
CA ILE A 128 -8.18 0.02 6.72
C ILE A 128 -8.01 0.49 5.29
N MET A 129 -6.96 1.26 5.06
CA MET A 129 -6.48 1.63 3.74
C MET A 129 -5.14 0.95 3.48
N LEU A 130 -5.08 0.14 2.42
CA LEU A 130 -3.88 -0.55 2.00
C LEU A 130 -3.39 0.05 0.67
N THR A 131 -2.11 0.40 0.62
CA THR A 131 -1.44 0.90 -0.58
C THR A 131 -0.33 -0.05 -0.97
N VAL A 132 -0.34 -0.52 -2.21
CA VAL A 132 0.74 -1.27 -2.83
C VAL A 132 1.43 -0.35 -3.84
N ILE A 133 2.75 -0.21 -3.74
CA ILE A 133 3.57 0.46 -4.76
C ILE A 133 4.53 -0.57 -5.34
N ALA A 134 4.37 -0.87 -6.62
CA ALA A 134 5.21 -1.80 -7.37
C ALA A 134 6.20 -1.05 -8.26
N THR A 135 7.46 -1.47 -8.21
CA THR A 135 8.60 -0.84 -8.89
C THR A 135 9.54 -1.92 -9.43
N ASP A 136 10.45 -1.53 -10.33
CA ASP A 136 11.56 -2.38 -10.80
C ASP A 136 11.07 -3.65 -11.52
N PHE A 137 10.53 -3.48 -12.73
CA PHE A 137 10.02 -4.55 -13.60
C PHE A 137 11.08 -5.08 -14.58
#